data_AF-A0A1G5QY78-F1
#
_entry.id   AF-A0A1G5QY78-F1
#
_cell.length_a   1.000
_cell.length_b   1.000
_cell.length_c   1.000
_cell.angle_alpha   90.00
_cell.angle_beta   90.00
_cell.angle_gamma   90.00
#
_symmetry.space_group_name_H-M   'P 1'
#
loop_
_entity.id
_entity.type
_entity.pdbx_description
1 polymer ?
#
loop_
_entity_poly.entity_id
_entity_poly.type
_entity_poly.pdbx_seq_one_letter_code
_entity_poly.pdbx_strand_id
1 'polypeptide(L)'
;MNFLESLWSIIVAFFFIAYLILLFQIISDLLRDKALGGGVKALWILCLFVAPFISALIYVIMRGKGMALRSEMRVRESVEEAENYIREVAGAPTPTQQIESAKALLTAGDITEAEYARLKQLALA
;
A
#
# COMPACT_ATOMS: atom_id res chain seq x y z
N MET A 1 22.85 -14.77 40.19
CA MET A 1 22.88 -13.79 39.08
C MET A 1 22.50 -12.44 39.66
N ASN A 2 23.36 -11.45 39.50
CA ASN A 2 23.09 -10.10 40.02
C ASN A 2 22.10 -9.38 39.09
N PHE A 3 21.39 -8.37 39.61
CA PHE A 3 20.37 -7.63 38.84
C PHE A 3 20.88 -7.15 37.47
N LEU A 4 22.10 -6.60 37.43
CA LEU A 4 22.73 -6.13 36.19
C LEU A 4 23.01 -7.26 35.19
N GLU A 5 23.37 -8.46 35.66
CA GLU A 5 23.59 -9.63 34.79
C GLU A 5 22.26 -10.12 34.19
N SER A 6 21.20 -10.13 34.99
CA SER A 6 19.86 -10.49 34.52
C SER A 6 19.33 -9.46 33.51
N LEU A 7 19.49 -8.17 33.78
CA LEU A 7 19.12 -7.09 32.85
C LEU A 7 19.90 -7.20 31.53
N TRP A 8 21.21 -7.43 31.61
CA TRP A 8 22.05 -7.63 30.43
C TRP A 8 21.62 -8.85 29.62
N SER A 9 21.30 -9.96 30.28
CA SER A 9 20.81 -11.17 29.62
C SER A 9 19.49 -10.92 28.86
N ILE A 10 18.57 -10.14 29.43
CA ILE A 10 17.33 -9.74 28.75
C ILE A 10 17.62 -8.90 27.51
N ILE A 11 18.54 -7.94 27.60
CA ILE A 11 18.94 -7.09 26.46
C ILE A 11 19.53 -7.96 25.34
N VAL A 12 20.48 -8.85 25.67
CA VAL A 12 21.09 -9.76 24.70
C VAL A 12 20.03 -10.67 24.07
N ALA A 13 19.12 -11.24 24.86
CA ALA A 13 18.03 -12.07 24.35
C ALA A 13 17.09 -11.28 23.43
N PHE A 14 16.75 -10.04 23.77
CA PHE A 14 15.95 -9.16 22.93
C PHE A 14 16.61 -8.93 21.57
N PHE A 15 17.89 -8.53 21.55
CA PHE A 15 18.63 -8.33 20.30
C PHE A 15 18.79 -9.61 19.50
N PHE A 16 18.97 -10.75 20.16
CA PHE A 16 19.04 -12.05 19.51
C PHE A 16 17.71 -12.43 18.83
N ILE A 17 16.58 -12.25 19.52
CA ILE A 17 15.25 -12.49 18.94
C ILE A 17 14.98 -11.53 17.78
N ALA A 18 15.27 -10.23 17.95
CA ALA A 18 15.13 -9.23 16.89
C ALA A 18 15.98 -9.60 15.66
N TYR A 19 17.20 -10.08 15.89
CA TYR A 19 18.09 -10.58 14.83
C TYR A 19 17.50 -11.79 14.11
N LEU A 20 16.94 -12.78 14.83
CA LEU A 20 16.28 -13.93 14.20
C LEU A 20 15.08 -13.50 13.34
N ILE A 21 14.24 -12.60 13.86
CA ILE A 21 13.10 -12.04 13.11
C ILE A 21 13.59 -11.39 11.82
N LEU A 22 14.63 -10.56 11.90
CA LEU A 22 15.23 -9.89 10.74
C LEU A 22 15.76 -10.91 9.72
N LEU A 23 16.46 -11.94 10.18
CA LEU A 23 17.02 -12.99 9.32
C LEU A 23 15.90 -13.75 8.58
N PHE A 24 14.84 -14.15 9.26
CA PHE A 24 13.70 -14.81 8.61
C PHE A 24 12.97 -13.88 7.63
N GLN A 25 12.85 -12.59 7.94
CA GLN A 25 12.28 -11.62 7.01
C GLN A 25 13.12 -11.49 5.74
N ILE A 26 14.44 -11.38 5.85
CA ILE A 26 15.36 -11.28 4.70
C ILE A 26 15.27 -12.53 3.84
N ILE A 27 15.28 -13.72 4.44
CA ILE A 27 15.15 -14.99 3.71
C ILE A 27 13.79 -15.06 3.00
N SER A 28 12.70 -14.71 3.69
CA SER A 28 11.35 -14.73 3.11
C SER A 28 11.20 -13.77 1.94
N ASP A 29 11.74 -12.55 2.06
CA ASP A 29 11.76 -11.54 1.01
C ASP A 29 12.58 -12.03 -0.20
N LEU A 30 13.76 -12.60 0.05
CA LEU A 30 14.63 -13.15 -0.99
C LEU A 30 13.97 -14.31 -1.76
N LEU A 31 13.24 -15.18 -1.07
CA LEU A 31 12.51 -16.28 -1.71
C LEU A 31 11.32 -15.77 -2.52
N ARG A 32 10.57 -14.79 -2.01
CA ARG A 32 9.40 -14.18 -2.68
C ARG A 32 9.75 -13.35 -3.89
N ASP A 33 10.94 -12.76 -3.93
CA ASP A 33 11.40 -11.96 -5.06
C ASP A 33 11.66 -12.85 -6.29
N LYS A 34 10.73 -12.79 -7.25
CA LYS A 34 10.79 -13.55 -8.51
C LYS A 34 11.74 -12.94 -9.54
N ALA A 35 12.18 -11.69 -9.36
CA ALA A 35 13.09 -11.03 -10.29
C ALA A 35 14.54 -11.51 -10.13
N LEU A 36 14.87 -12.18 -9.02
CA LEU A 36 16.21 -12.65 -8.74
C LEU A 36 16.43 -14.09 -9.18
N GLY A 37 17.50 -14.30 -9.95
CA GLY A 37 18.00 -15.63 -10.26
C GLY A 37 18.46 -16.39 -9.00
N GLY A 38 18.30 -17.72 -9.03
CA GLY A 38 18.60 -18.59 -7.88
C GLY A 38 20.05 -18.49 -7.37
N GLY A 39 21.03 -18.26 -8.25
CA GLY A 39 22.43 -18.11 -7.85
C GLY A 39 22.68 -16.88 -6.96
N VAL A 40 22.02 -15.76 -7.24
CA VAL A 40 22.11 -14.55 -6.42
C VAL A 40 21.49 -14.80 -5.04
N LYS A 41 20.40 -15.58 -4.97
CA LYS A 41 19.78 -15.97 -3.70
C LYS A 41 20.71 -16.82 -2.85
N ALA A 42 21.37 -17.81 -3.45
CA ALA A 42 22.33 -18.66 -2.75
C ALA A 42 23.51 -17.87 -2.16
N LEU A 43 24.04 -16.91 -2.91
CA LEU A 43 25.12 -16.03 -2.42
C LEU A 43 24.68 -15.20 -1.21
N TRP A 44 23.48 -14.62 -1.24
CA TRP A 44 22.94 -13.87 -0.11
C TRP A 44 22.78 -14.72 1.15
N ILE A 45 22.29 -15.94 1.00
CA ILE A 45 22.16 -16.88 2.12
C ILE A 45 23.53 -17.21 2.70
N LEU A 46 24.54 -17.50 1.85
CA LEU A 46 25.90 -17.76 2.30
C LEU A 46 26.50 -16.57 3.06
N CYS A 47 26.33 -15.36 2.54
CA CYS A 47 26.79 -14.13 3.20
C CYS A 47 26.13 -13.93 4.58
N LEU A 48 24.85 -14.26 4.72
CA LEU A 48 24.14 -14.22 6.01
C LEU A 48 24.75 -15.19 7.04
N PHE A 49 25.29 -16.34 6.64
CA PHE A 49 25.97 -17.26 7.56
C PHE A 49 27.36 -16.76 7.98
N VAL A 50 28.13 -16.21 7.03
CA VAL A 50 29.52 -15.79 7.27
C VAL A 50 29.59 -14.45 8.01
N ALA A 51 28.75 -13.49 7.63
CA ALA A 51 28.77 -12.14 8.18
C ALA A 51 27.33 -11.61 8.33
N PRO A 52 26.56 -12.14 9.30
CA PRO A 52 25.12 -11.89 9.39
C PRO A 52 24.73 -10.42 9.53
N PHE A 53 25.37 -9.69 10.45
CA PHE A 53 25.05 -8.29 10.70
C PHE A 53 25.37 -7.38 9.51
N ILE A 54 26.54 -7.58 8.89
CA ILE A 54 26.98 -6.80 7.72
C ILE A 54 26.10 -7.12 6.52
N SER A 55 25.83 -8.41 6.28
CA SER A 55 24.99 -8.85 5.16
C SER A 55 23.57 -8.34 5.31
N ALA A 56 23.00 -8.38 6.51
CA ALA A 56 21.67 -7.85 6.77
C ALA A 56 21.61 -6.33 6.51
N LEU A 57 22.63 -5.57 6.94
CA LEU A 57 22.70 -4.14 6.69
C LEU A 57 22.79 -3.82 5.19
N ILE A 58 23.68 -4.49 4.46
CA ILE A 58 23.82 -4.31 3.01
C ILE A 58 22.51 -4.68 2.32
N TYR A 59 21.85 -5.78 2.73
CA TYR A 59 20.56 -6.21 2.18
C TYR A 59 19.51 -5.11 2.32
N VAL A 60 19.34 -4.55 3.53
CA VAL A 60 18.39 -3.48 3.81
C VAL A 60 18.71 -2.21 3.03
N ILE A 61 19.99 -1.85 2.85
CA ILE A 61 20.36 -0.67 2.06
C ILE A 61 20.06 -0.88 0.57
N MET A 62 20.45 -2.04 0.02
CA MET A 62 20.26 -2.33 -1.40
C MET A 62 18.79 -2.57 -1.77
N ARG A 63 17.98 -3.11 -0.86
CA ARG A 63 16.61 -3.57 -1.15
C ARG A 63 15.52 -2.93 -0.32
N GLY A 64 15.86 -2.09 0.64
CA GLY A 64 14.91 -1.32 1.44
C GLY A 64 14.02 -0.39 0.59
N LYS A 65 14.48 -0.04 -0.62
CA LYS A 65 13.69 0.72 -1.61
C LYS A 65 12.37 0.05 -1.99
N GLY A 66 12.25 -1.28 -1.84
CA GLY A 66 10.99 -1.99 -2.11
C GLY A 66 9.85 -1.64 -1.14
N MET A 67 10.13 -1.16 0.07
CA MET A 67 9.07 -0.84 1.04
C MET A 67 8.38 0.49 0.75
N ALA A 68 9.12 1.51 0.31
CA ALA A 68 8.57 2.83 -0.03
C ALA A 68 7.77 2.79 -1.35
N LEU A 69 8.28 2.09 -2.37
CA LEU A 69 7.60 1.99 -3.67
C LEU A 69 6.31 1.15 -3.61
N ARG A 70 6.22 0.16 -2.71
CA ARG A 70 5.02 -0.68 -2.54
C ARG A 70 3.96 -0.07 -1.61
N SER A 71 4.29 0.92 -0.78
CA SER A 71 3.24 1.64 -0.04
C SER A 71 2.48 2.58 -0.97
N GLU A 72 3.17 3.28 -1.87
CA GLU A 72 2.52 4.13 -2.86
C GLU A 72 1.64 3.34 -3.85
N MET A 73 2.14 2.20 -4.35
CA MET A 73 1.37 1.38 -5.29
C MET A 73 0.13 0.77 -4.63
N ARG A 74 0.24 0.26 -3.39
CA ARG A 74 -0.91 -0.30 -2.66
C ARG A 74 -1.94 0.74 -2.27
N VAL A 75 -1.50 1.97 -1.96
CA VAL A 75 -2.43 3.09 -1.73
C VAL A 75 -3.16 3.42 -3.02
N ARG A 76 -2.47 3.48 -4.17
CA ARG A 76 -3.11 3.73 -5.47
C ARG A 76 -4.11 2.63 -5.86
N GLU A 77 -3.72 1.36 -5.77
CA GLU A 77 -4.62 0.23 -6.05
C GLU A 77 -5.86 0.25 -5.14
N SER A 78 -5.69 0.55 -3.84
CA SER A 78 -6.83 0.63 -2.91
C SER A 78 -7.78 1.80 -3.19
N VAL A 79 -7.26 2.94 -3.70
CA VAL A 79 -8.08 4.09 -4.08
C VAL A 79 -8.85 3.78 -5.36
N GLU A 80 -8.20 3.15 -6.34
CA GLU A 80 -8.82 2.81 -7.62
C GLU A 80 -9.90 1.73 -7.46
N GLU A 81 -9.69 0.73 -6.59
CA GLU A 81 -10.72 -0.25 -6.21
C GLU A 81 -11.89 0.40 -5.47
N ALA A 82 -11.62 1.32 -4.53
CA ALA A 82 -12.66 2.03 -3.80
C ALA A 82 -13.49 2.95 -4.71
N GLU A 83 -12.85 3.68 -5.63
CA GLU A 83 -13.53 4.53 -6.61
C GLU A 83 -14.41 3.71 -7.56
N ASN A 84 -13.93 2.55 -8.03
CA ASN A 84 -14.71 1.65 -8.88
C ASN A 84 -15.90 1.06 -8.12
N TYR A 85 -15.72 0.63 -6.87
CA TYR A 85 -16.81 0.14 -6.02
C TYR A 85 -17.88 1.23 -5.77
N ILE A 86 -17.46 2.47 -5.49
CA ILE A 86 -18.39 3.60 -5.33
C ILE A 86 -19.17 3.84 -6.62
N ARG A 87 -18.51 3.79 -7.78
CA ARG A 87 -19.16 3.99 -9.09
C ARG A 87 -20.16 2.87 -9.42
N GLU A 88 -19.84 1.64 -9.04
CA GLU A 88 -20.69 0.46 -9.25
C GLU A 88 -21.91 0.46 -8.32
N VAL A 89 -21.72 0.78 -7.03
CA VAL A 89 -22.80 0.78 -6.02
C VAL A 89 -23.68 2.02 -6.11
N ALA A 90 -23.11 3.20 -6.36
CA ALA A 90 -23.90 4.41 -6.54
C ALA A 90 -24.67 4.40 -7.87
N GLY A 91 -24.20 3.61 -8.85
CA GLY A 91 -24.68 3.67 -10.23
C GLY A 91 -24.33 5.01 -10.88
N ALA A 92 -24.16 5.03 -12.20
CA ALA A 92 -24.17 6.31 -12.90
C ALA A 92 -25.58 6.93 -12.75
N PRO A 93 -25.72 8.19 -12.31
CA PRO A 93 -27.03 8.80 -12.14
C PRO A 93 -27.77 8.76 -13.48
N THR A 94 -28.95 8.12 -13.46
CA THR A 94 -29.75 7.97 -14.68
C THR A 94 -30.13 9.34 -15.24
N PRO A 95 -30.32 9.48 -16.56
CA PRO A 95 -30.82 10.72 -17.18
C PRO A 95 -31.99 11.36 -16.44
N THR A 96 -32.93 10.54 -15.98
CA THR A 96 -34.10 10.96 -15.20
C THR A 96 -33.71 11.57 -13.85
N GLN A 97 -32.79 10.95 -13.11
CA GLN A 97 -32.29 11.47 -11.82
C GLN A 97 -31.51 12.77 -11.99
N GLN A 98 -30.75 12.93 -13.08
CA GLN A 98 -30.04 14.17 -13.38
C GLN A 98 -31.02 15.32 -13.69
N ILE A 99 -32.07 15.04 -14.47
CA ILE A 99 -33.12 16.02 -14.79
C ILE A 99 -33.93 16.39 -13.54
N GLU A 100 -34.27 15.42 -12.69
CA GLU A 100 -34.96 15.66 -11.42
C GLU A 100 -34.13 16.53 -10.46
N SER A 101 -32.83 16.23 -10.33
CA SER A 101 -31.89 17.03 -9.53
C SER A 101 -31.76 18.46 -10.08
N ALA A 102 -31.66 18.61 -11.39
CA ALA A 102 -31.59 19.93 -12.03
C ALA A 102 -32.89 20.74 -11.82
N LYS A 103 -34.06 20.07 -11.81
CA LYS A 103 -35.35 20.72 -11.52
C LYS A 103 -35.45 21.18 -10.06
N ALA A 104 -34.88 20.42 -9.13
CA ALA A 104 -34.81 20.82 -7.72
C ALA A 104 -33.98 22.09 -7.55
N LEU A 105 -32.82 22.20 -8.22
CA LEU A 105 -31.98 23.40 -8.22
C LEU A 105 -32.71 24.62 -8.82
N LEU A 106 -33.47 24.43 -9.91
CA LEU A 106 -34.28 25.49 -10.50
C LEU A 106 -35.37 25.98 -9.52
N THR A 107 -36.00 25.05 -8.81
CA THR A 107 -37.06 25.38 -7.83
C THR A 107 -36.48 26.05 -6.58
N ALA A 108 -35.25 25.70 -6.19
CA ALA A 108 -34.50 26.38 -5.13
C ALA A 108 -34.02 27.79 -5.54
N GLY A 109 -34.03 28.10 -6.84
CA GLY A 109 -33.53 29.37 -7.37
C GLY A 109 -32.01 29.41 -7.55
N ASP A 110 -31.33 28.27 -7.41
CA ASP A 110 -29.87 28.15 -7.55
C ASP A 110 -29.42 28.23 -9.01
N ILE A 111 -30.31 27.93 -9.95
CA ILE A 111 -30.07 28.00 -11.40
C ILE A 111 -31.24 28.66 -12.13
N THR A 112 -30.96 29.17 -13.33
CA THR A 112 -31.95 29.76 -14.22
C THR A 112 -32.60 28.74 -15.16
N GLU A 113 -33.76 29.08 -15.73
CA GLU A 113 -34.45 28.26 -16.74
C GLU A 113 -33.55 27.89 -17.94
N ALA A 114 -32.69 28.82 -18.37
CA ALA A 114 -31.77 28.59 -19.47
C ALA A 114 -30.69 27.55 -19.10
N GLU A 115 -30.20 27.57 -17.86
CA GLU A 115 -29.22 26.60 -17.35
C GLU A 115 -29.86 25.23 -17.15
N TYR A 116 -31.10 25.18 -16.65
CA TYR A 116 -31.87 23.95 -16.55
C TYR A 116 -32.09 23.29 -17.92
N ALA A 117 -32.48 24.07 -18.95
CA ALA A 117 -32.66 23.56 -20.30
C ALA A 117 -31.37 22.94 -20.87
N ARG A 118 -30.21 23.55 -20.58
CA ARG A 118 -28.90 23.04 -21.00
C ARG A 118 -28.53 21.74 -20.27
N LEU A 119 -28.77 21.65 -18.96
CA LEU A 119 -28.54 20.43 -18.17
C LEU A 119 -29.46 19.29 -18.63
N LYS A 120 -30.72 19.60 -18.95
CA LYS A 120 -31.68 18.63 -19.49
C LYS A 120 -31.24 18.07 -20.85
N GLN A 121 -30.69 18.90 -21.73
CA GLN A 121 -30.16 18.44 -23.02
C GLN A 121 -28.94 17.54 -22.84
N LEU A 122 -28.03 17.87 -21.92
CA LEU A 122 -26.85 17.06 -21.62
C LEU A 122 -27.22 15.69 -21.03
N ALA A 123 -28.24 15.64 -20.17
CA ALA A 123 -28.70 14.39 -19.57
C ALA A 123 -29.43 13.46 -20.57
N LEU A 124 -29.99 14.00 -21.66
CA LEU A 124 -30.74 13.25 -22.68
C LEU A 124 -29.90 12.84 -23.90
N ALA A 125 -28.63 13.27 -23.98
CA ALA A 125 -27.69 12.94 -25.04
C ALA A 125 -26.92 11.66 -24.74
#